data_AF-A0A1W1C2B9-F1
#
_entry.id   AF-A0A1W1C2B9-F1
#
_cell.length_a   1.000
_cell.length_b   1.000
_cell.length_c   1.000
_cell.angle_alpha   90.00
_cell.angle_beta   90.00
_cell.angle_gamma   90.00
#
_symmetry.space_group_name_H-M   'P 1'
#
loop_
_entity.id
_entity.type
_entity.pdbx_description
1 polymer ?
#
loop_
_entity_poly.entity_id
_entity_poly.type
_entity_poly.pdbx_seq_one_letter_code
_entity_poly.pdbx_strand_id
1 'polypeptide(L)'
;MVIVDIDEASLEKYGQWPWSRLRVSELIRKISDARAGIIGLDIIFSEPDKSSPHTIASQLKINIENLDNYDQILAKTFATTPTVGGYFFRFDKKTHENMPIIPAVFIEKGLQNNHTVLEPKGVVLNIDILQNSLYSSGFFNNVPDADGMVRSVSLVMIWGLKR
;
A
#
# COMPACT_ATOMS: atom_id res chain seq x y z
N MET A 1 6.30 0.97 -20.43
CA MET A 1 5.68 1.35 -19.15
C MET A 1 4.36 2.02 -19.45
N VAL A 2 3.30 1.65 -18.74
CA VAL A 2 1.97 2.27 -18.87
C VAL A 2 1.62 2.82 -17.50
N ILE A 3 1.10 4.05 -17.45
CA ILE A 3 0.59 4.67 -16.24
C ILE A 3 -0.94 4.66 -16.33
N VAL A 4 -1.58 4.19 -15.27
CA VAL A 4 -3.04 4.22 -15.13
C VAL A 4 -3.34 5.21 -14.03
N ASP A 5 -3.89 6.35 -14.39
CA ASP A 5 -4.20 7.44 -13.47
C ASP A 5 -5.71 7.47 -13.14
N ILE A 6 -6.04 7.99 -11.96
CA ILE A 6 -7.42 8.25 -11.54
C ILE A 6 -7.64 9.76 -11.62
N ASP A 7 -8.04 10.19 -12.81
CA ASP A 7 -8.28 11.60 -13.15
C ASP A 7 -9.75 12.01 -13.01
N GLU A 8 -10.03 13.30 -13.23
CA GLU A 8 -11.39 13.85 -13.15
C GLU A 8 -12.38 13.12 -14.07
N ALA A 9 -11.97 12.77 -15.30
CA ALA A 9 -12.82 12.05 -16.23
C ALA A 9 -13.17 10.63 -15.72
N SER A 10 -12.21 9.97 -15.07
CA SER A 10 -12.43 8.70 -14.41
C SER A 10 -13.37 8.86 -13.21
N LEU A 11 -13.20 9.91 -12.41
CA LEU A 11 -14.07 10.18 -11.26
C LEU A 11 -15.50 10.55 -11.68
N GLU A 12 -15.68 11.30 -12.77
CA GLU A 12 -17.01 11.61 -13.32
C GLU A 12 -17.73 10.32 -13.76
N LYS A 13 -17.00 9.40 -14.40
CA LYS A 13 -17.56 8.14 -14.91
C LYS A 13 -17.78 7.08 -13.83
N TYR A 14 -16.89 7.02 -12.84
CA TYR A 14 -16.82 5.91 -11.88
C TYR A 14 -17.12 6.37 -10.44
N GLY A 15 -17.42 7.64 -10.22
CA GLY A 15 -17.68 8.20 -8.90
C GLY A 15 -16.39 8.56 -8.16
N GLN A 16 -16.60 9.19 -7.00
CA GLN A 16 -15.54 9.78 -6.21
C GLN A 16 -14.59 8.73 -5.60
N TRP A 17 -13.30 9.08 -5.53
CA TRP A 17 -12.31 8.35 -4.75
C TRP A 17 -12.52 8.57 -3.23
N PRO A 18 -12.32 7.56 -2.35
CA PRO A 18 -11.83 6.21 -2.63
C PRO A 18 -12.88 5.29 -3.25
N TRP A 19 -12.48 4.57 -4.31
CA TRP A 19 -13.32 3.52 -4.90
C TRP A 19 -13.39 2.28 -4.01
N SER A 20 -14.46 1.50 -4.16
CA SER A 20 -14.59 0.19 -3.52
C SER A 20 -13.45 -0.75 -3.93
N ARG A 21 -13.04 -1.63 -3.02
CA ARG A 21 -12.00 -2.63 -3.27
C ARG A 21 -12.43 -3.61 -4.36
N LEU A 22 -13.73 -3.82 -4.54
CA LEU A 22 -14.28 -4.56 -5.67
C LEU A 22 -13.91 -3.88 -7.00
N ARG A 23 -14.09 -2.57 -7.14
CA ARG A 23 -13.73 -1.84 -8.37
C ARG A 23 -12.22 -1.85 -8.61
N VAL A 24 -11.43 -1.63 -7.57
CA VAL A 24 -9.96 -1.73 -7.66
C VAL A 24 -9.56 -3.15 -8.11
N SER A 25 -10.22 -4.18 -7.60
CA SER A 25 -9.97 -5.57 -8.00
C SER A 25 -10.25 -5.80 -9.49
N GLU A 26 -11.34 -5.26 -10.02
CA GLU A 26 -11.68 -5.35 -11.44
C GLU A 26 -10.65 -4.64 -12.33
N LEU A 27 -10.18 -3.45 -11.91
CA LEU A 27 -9.14 -2.71 -12.62
C LEU A 27 -7.85 -3.52 -12.70
N ILE A 28 -7.38 -4.05 -11.57
CA ILE A 28 -6.14 -4.83 -11.50
C ILE A 28 -6.25 -6.10 -12.33
N ARG A 29 -7.39 -6.80 -12.28
CA ARG A 29 -7.64 -7.98 -13.13
C ARG A 29 -7.54 -7.62 -14.61
N LYS A 30 -8.16 -6.53 -15.06
CA LYS A 30 -8.07 -6.08 -16.47
C LYS A 30 -6.63 -5.77 -16.89
N ILE A 31 -5.85 -5.13 -16.03
CA ILE A 31 -4.43 -4.84 -16.30
C ILE A 31 -3.63 -6.15 -16.37
N SER A 32 -3.89 -7.09 -15.46
CA SER A 32 -3.24 -8.40 -15.46
C SER A 32 -3.62 -9.23 -16.69
N ASP A 33 -4.89 -9.21 -17.11
CA ASP A 33 -5.38 -9.91 -18.30
C ASP A 33 -4.74 -9.36 -19.59
N ALA A 34 -4.35 -8.08 -19.59
CA ALA A 34 -3.53 -7.47 -20.64
C ALA A 34 -2.04 -7.91 -20.59
N ARG A 35 -1.69 -8.90 -19.77
CA ARG A 35 -0.36 -9.50 -19.61
C ARG A 35 0.70 -8.54 -19.08
N ALA A 36 0.33 -7.68 -18.14
CA ALA A 36 1.29 -6.87 -17.40
C ALA A 36 2.29 -7.77 -16.65
N GLY A 37 3.59 -7.48 -16.76
CA GLY A 37 4.65 -8.25 -16.06
C GLY A 37 4.70 -7.97 -14.56
N ILE A 38 4.47 -6.71 -14.16
CA ILE A 38 4.34 -6.24 -12.76
C ILE A 38 3.31 -5.10 -12.76
N ILE A 39 2.52 -5.01 -11.69
CA ILE A 39 1.58 -3.92 -11.41
C ILE A 39 2.04 -3.24 -10.11
N GLY A 40 2.55 -2.02 -10.20
CA GLY A 40 2.91 -1.22 -9.02
C GLY A 40 1.75 -0.33 -8.58
N LEU A 41 1.44 -0.30 -7.29
CA LEU A 41 0.41 0.57 -6.72
C LEU A 41 1.03 1.73 -5.95
N ASP A 42 0.69 2.96 -6.33
CA ASP A 42 0.96 4.18 -5.56
C ASP A 42 -0.26 4.53 -4.68
N ILE A 43 -0.76 3.52 -3.95
CA ILE A 43 -1.98 3.61 -3.14
C ILE A 43 -1.77 2.77 -1.88
N ILE A 44 -2.23 3.28 -0.73
CA ILE A 44 -2.24 2.56 0.55
C ILE A 44 -3.68 2.37 1.02
N PHE A 45 -4.02 1.12 1.32
CA PHE A 45 -5.33 0.69 1.81
C PHE A 45 -5.28 0.47 3.33
N SER A 46 -5.05 1.54 4.08
CA SER A 46 -4.82 1.50 5.54
C SER A 46 -6.08 1.29 6.39
N GLU A 47 -7.26 1.30 5.77
CA GLU A 47 -8.55 1.09 6.44
C GLU A 47 -9.39 0.06 5.66
N PRO A 48 -10.24 -0.71 6.37
CA PRO A 48 -11.24 -1.58 5.73
C PRO A 48 -12.17 -0.82 4.80
N ASP A 49 -12.68 -1.51 3.79
CA ASP A 49 -13.60 -0.92 2.82
C ASP A 49 -14.99 -0.64 3.42
N LYS A 50 -15.25 0.63 3.71
CA LYS A 50 -16.54 1.12 4.24
C LYS A 50 -17.73 0.88 3.30
N SER A 51 -17.49 0.62 2.00
CA SER A 51 -18.54 0.30 1.03
C SER A 51 -18.86 -1.20 0.93
N SER A 52 -18.10 -2.05 1.62
CA SER A 52 -18.28 -3.50 1.52
C SER A 52 -19.57 -3.95 2.25
N PRO A 53 -20.35 -4.88 1.66
CA PRO A 53 -21.59 -5.37 2.27
C PRO A 53 -21.39 -5.86 3.71
N HIS A 54 -20.33 -6.62 3.99
CA HIS A 54 -20.04 -7.11 5.35
C HIS A 54 -19.79 -5.96 6.35
N THR A 55 -19.12 -4.89 5.92
CA THR A 55 -18.82 -3.71 6.76
C THR A 55 -20.10 -2.93 7.04
N ILE A 56 -20.94 -2.72 6.03
CA ILE A 56 -22.22 -2.02 6.16
C ILE A 56 -23.17 -2.77 7.11
N ALA A 57 -23.30 -4.09 6.95
CA ALA A 57 -24.14 -4.90 7.83
C ALA A 57 -23.68 -4.85 9.29
N SER A 58 -22.35 -4.90 9.51
CA SER A 58 -21.75 -4.73 10.84
C SER A 58 -22.06 -3.36 11.45
N GLN A 59 -21.95 -2.28 10.67
CA GLN A 59 -22.28 -0.92 11.12
C GLN A 59 -23.77 -0.76 11.49
N LEU A 60 -24.66 -1.37 10.71
CA LEU A 60 -26.10 -1.36 10.96
C LEU A 60 -26.54 -2.38 12.01
N LYS A 61 -25.61 -3.18 12.55
CA LYS A 61 -25.87 -4.27 13.51
C LYS A 61 -26.88 -5.30 12.98
N ILE A 62 -26.87 -5.54 11.68
CA ILE A 62 -27.72 -6.55 11.03
C ILE A 62 -26.89 -7.81 10.84
N ASN A 63 -27.38 -8.95 11.35
CA ASN A 63 -26.72 -10.23 11.16
C ASN A 63 -27.19 -10.88 9.85
N ILE A 64 -26.41 -10.70 8.78
CA ILE A 64 -26.61 -11.39 7.51
C ILE A 64 -25.37 -12.23 7.26
N GLU A 65 -25.57 -13.54 7.10
CA GLU A 65 -24.49 -14.47 6.78
C GLU A 65 -24.11 -14.39 5.30
N ASN A 66 -22.89 -14.79 4.96
CA ASN A 66 -22.39 -14.91 3.58
C ASN A 66 -22.43 -13.61 2.76
N LEU A 67 -22.18 -12.47 3.41
CA LEU A 67 -21.99 -11.21 2.70
C LEU A 67 -20.59 -11.13 2.08
N ASP A 68 -20.52 -10.52 0.90
CA ASP A 68 -19.25 -10.25 0.25
C ASP A 68 -18.36 -9.34 1.09
N ASN A 69 -17.08 -9.72 1.14
CA ASN A 69 -16.02 -8.91 1.73
C ASN A 69 -15.09 -8.43 0.63
N TYR A 70 -15.15 -7.14 0.32
CA TYR A 70 -14.41 -6.56 -0.78
C TYR A 70 -12.90 -6.51 -0.50
N ASP A 71 -12.48 -6.42 0.76
CA ASP A 71 -11.06 -6.54 1.13
C ASP A 71 -10.54 -7.97 0.86
N GLN A 72 -11.36 -9.00 1.12
CA GLN A 72 -11.02 -10.39 0.76
C GLN A 72 -10.93 -10.60 -0.76
N ILE A 73 -11.86 -9.99 -1.51
CA ILE A 73 -11.84 -10.05 -2.98
C ILE A 73 -10.58 -9.39 -3.54
N LEU A 74 -10.20 -8.22 -3.02
CA LEU A 74 -8.97 -7.55 -3.44
C LEU A 74 -7.73 -8.32 -3.02
N ALA A 75 -7.70 -8.89 -1.80
CA ALA A 75 -6.60 -9.74 -1.35
C ALA A 75 -6.40 -10.95 -2.28
N LYS A 76 -7.49 -11.61 -2.68
CA LYS A 76 -7.43 -12.72 -3.65
C LYS A 76 -6.90 -12.25 -5.01
N THR A 77 -7.26 -11.04 -5.41
CA THR A 77 -6.75 -10.43 -6.65
C THR A 77 -5.26 -10.15 -6.57
N PHE A 78 -4.77 -9.60 -5.46
CA PHE A 78 -3.33 -9.41 -5.24
C PHE A 78 -2.57 -10.74 -5.28
N ALA A 79 -3.08 -11.78 -4.62
CA ALA A 79 -2.44 -13.09 -4.59
C ALA A 79 -2.39 -13.80 -5.96
N THR A 80 -3.23 -13.39 -6.91
CA THR A 80 -3.36 -14.02 -8.24
C THR A 80 -2.84 -13.16 -9.39
N THR A 81 -2.32 -11.98 -9.08
CA THR A 81 -1.78 -11.03 -10.07
C THR A 81 -0.38 -10.57 -9.65
N PRO A 82 0.48 -10.12 -10.57
CA PRO A 82 1.84 -9.68 -10.23
C PRO A 82 1.83 -8.28 -9.60
N THR A 83 1.08 -8.09 -8.52
CA THR A 83 0.84 -6.79 -7.89
C THR A 83 1.79 -6.53 -6.72
N VAL A 84 2.53 -5.44 -6.81
CA VAL A 84 3.41 -4.90 -5.77
C VAL A 84 2.74 -3.67 -5.18
N GLY A 85 2.46 -3.71 -3.89
CA GLY A 85 1.88 -2.58 -3.17
C GLY A 85 2.95 -1.70 -2.57
N GLY A 86 2.52 -0.59 -1.97
CA GLY A 86 3.42 0.25 -1.22
C GLY A 86 2.96 0.53 0.19
N TYR A 87 3.88 1.12 0.95
CA TYR A 87 3.66 1.64 2.29
C TYR A 87 4.43 2.95 2.48
N PHE A 88 4.14 3.66 3.56
CA PHE A 88 4.74 4.96 3.81
C PHE A 88 5.29 5.08 5.22
N PHE A 89 6.54 5.49 5.35
CA PHE A 89 7.15 5.77 6.66
C PHE A 89 6.76 7.14 7.21
N ARG A 90 6.70 7.24 8.53
CA ARG A 90 6.43 8.47 9.27
C ARG A 90 7.63 8.87 10.12
N PHE A 91 7.97 10.15 10.08
CA PHE A 91 9.06 10.74 10.88
C PHE A 91 8.55 11.52 12.10
N ASP A 92 7.27 11.84 12.10
CA ASP A 92 6.59 12.67 13.10
C ASP A 92 5.98 11.85 14.23
N LYS A 93 5.49 10.63 13.95
CA LYS A 93 4.75 9.80 14.89
C LYS A 93 5.27 8.36 14.94
N LYS A 94 5.38 7.80 16.14
CA LYS A 94 5.65 6.36 16.33
C LYS A 94 4.40 5.52 16.02
N THR A 95 4.58 4.41 15.33
CA THR A 95 3.55 3.37 15.18
C THR A 95 4.02 2.07 15.81
N HIS A 96 3.06 1.20 16.16
CA HIS A 96 3.31 -0.11 16.76
C HIS A 96 3.08 -1.25 15.76
N GLU A 97 3.15 -0.94 14.46
CA GLU A 97 2.89 -1.90 13.40
C GLU A 97 4.13 -2.76 13.11
N ASN A 98 3.89 -4.03 12.80
CA ASN A 98 4.94 -4.92 12.34
C ASN A 98 5.26 -4.63 10.88
N MET A 99 6.55 -4.53 10.55
CA MET A 99 6.96 -4.27 9.17
C MET A 99 6.58 -5.42 8.24
N PRO A 100 6.22 -5.12 6.98
CA PRO A 100 6.00 -6.16 5.98
C PRO A 100 7.30 -6.93 5.75
N ILE A 101 7.17 -8.25 5.57
CA ILE A 101 8.31 -9.12 5.29
C ILE A 101 8.63 -8.99 3.80
N ILE A 102 9.72 -8.26 3.49
CA ILE A 102 10.21 -8.11 2.12
C ILE A 102 11.44 -9.01 1.95
N PRO A 103 11.46 -9.91 0.96
CA PRO A 103 12.64 -10.73 0.68
C PRO A 103 13.77 -9.84 0.14
N ALA A 104 14.70 -9.47 1.01
CA ALA A 104 15.86 -8.66 0.66
C ALA A 104 17.10 -9.11 1.45
N VAL A 105 18.28 -8.97 0.84
CA VAL A 105 19.57 -9.22 1.48
C VAL A 105 20.32 -7.89 1.55
N PHE A 106 20.71 -7.51 2.76
CA PHE A 106 21.52 -6.31 3.01
C PHE A 106 22.90 -6.73 3.48
N ILE A 107 23.94 -6.17 2.84
CA ILE A 107 25.34 -6.32 3.28
C ILE A 107 25.82 -4.94 3.71
N GLU A 108 26.17 -4.83 4.99
CA GLU A 108 26.70 -3.60 5.58
C GLU A 108 28.22 -3.70 5.72
N LYS A 109 28.95 -2.68 5.25
CA LYS A 109 30.41 -2.60 5.41
C LYS A 109 30.81 -1.17 5.74
N GLY A 110 31.46 -0.98 6.89
CA GLY A 110 32.04 0.31 7.28
C GLY A 110 31.03 1.37 7.76
N LEU A 111 29.79 0.98 8.13
CA LEU A 111 28.83 1.88 8.75
C LEU A 111 29.22 2.11 10.22
N GLN A 112 29.88 3.23 10.52
CA GLN A 112 30.11 3.71 11.88
C GLN A 112 29.49 5.11 12.01
N ASN A 113 28.51 5.27 12.91
CA ASN A 113 27.82 6.54 13.19
C ASN A 113 27.25 7.25 11.94
N ASN A 114 26.60 6.50 11.04
CA ASN A 114 26.08 7.07 9.81
C ASN A 114 24.71 7.75 10.03
N HIS A 115 24.72 9.07 10.22
CA HIS A 115 23.51 9.89 10.33
C HIS A 115 22.83 10.19 8.98
N THR A 116 23.37 9.68 7.86
CA THR A 116 22.84 9.95 6.53
C THR A 116 21.67 9.03 6.15
N VAL A 117 21.57 7.84 6.76
CA VAL A 117 20.43 6.94 6.52
C VAL A 117 19.28 7.33 7.44
N LEU A 118 18.10 7.53 6.84
CA LEU A 118 16.93 7.97 7.58
C LEU A 118 16.40 6.87 8.49
N GLU A 119 16.09 7.26 9.73
CA GLU A 119 15.47 6.42 10.77
C GLU A 119 14.02 6.89 11.01
N PRO A 120 13.03 6.35 10.27
CA PRO A 120 11.63 6.66 10.52
C PRO A 120 11.15 6.17 11.88
N LYS A 121 10.15 6.86 12.43
CA LYS A 121 9.55 6.56 13.73
C LYS A 121 8.31 5.67 13.62
N GLY A 122 7.60 5.76 12.50
CA GLY A 122 6.35 5.06 12.25
C GLY A 122 6.24 4.58 10.81
N VAL A 123 5.20 3.80 10.54
CA VAL A 123 4.85 3.28 9.22
C VAL A 123 3.33 3.27 9.08
N VAL A 124 2.84 3.49 7.86
CA VAL A 124 1.45 3.33 7.45
C VAL A 124 1.41 2.22 6.42
N LEU A 125 0.77 1.11 6.79
CA LEU A 125 0.65 -0.09 5.95
C LEU A 125 -0.75 -0.20 5.33
N ASN A 126 -0.88 -1.15 4.39
CA ASN A 126 -2.18 -1.68 4.04
C ASN A 126 -2.73 -2.51 5.22
N ILE A 127 -4.05 -2.69 5.33
CA ILE A 127 -4.62 -3.65 6.28
C ILE A 127 -4.00 -5.05 6.06
N ASP A 128 -3.85 -5.82 7.14
CA ASP A 128 -3.07 -7.07 7.15
C ASP A 128 -3.43 -8.04 6.02
N ILE A 129 -4.73 -8.22 5.74
CA ILE A 129 -5.18 -9.16 4.70
C ILE A 129 -4.70 -8.74 3.30
N LEU A 130 -4.64 -7.43 3.04
CA LEU A 130 -4.15 -6.90 1.79
C LEU A 130 -2.62 -6.95 1.77
N GLN A 131 -1.98 -6.47 2.84
CA GLN A 131 -0.52 -6.39 2.94
C GLN A 131 0.16 -7.76 2.75
N ASN A 132 -0.42 -8.82 3.31
CA ASN A 132 0.11 -10.18 3.24
C ASN A 132 -0.20 -10.92 1.92
N SER A 133 -1.10 -10.37 1.09
CA SER A 133 -1.51 -10.97 -0.18
C SER A 133 -0.77 -10.41 -1.41
N LEU A 134 -0.04 -9.32 -1.22
CA LEU A 134 0.78 -8.71 -2.27
C LEU A 134 1.98 -9.59 -2.62
N TYR A 135 2.41 -9.54 -3.89
CA TYR A 135 3.61 -10.25 -4.33
C TYR A 135 4.87 -9.74 -3.62
N SER A 136 4.94 -8.42 -3.40
CA SER A 136 5.99 -7.76 -2.62
C SER A 136 5.50 -6.36 -2.21
N SER A 137 6.33 -5.60 -1.50
CA SER A 137 6.04 -4.21 -1.16
C SER A 137 7.29 -3.36 -1.09
N GLY A 138 7.15 -2.07 -1.41
CA GLY A 138 8.21 -1.06 -1.25
C GLY A 138 7.66 0.22 -0.63
N PHE A 139 8.52 1.06 -0.08
CA PHE A 139 8.10 2.39 0.37
C PHE A 139 8.28 3.44 -0.73
N PHE A 140 7.45 4.47 -0.73
CA PHE A 140 7.50 5.56 -1.72
C PHE A 140 7.55 6.95 -1.06
N ASN A 141 8.23 7.03 0.09
CA ASN A 141 8.45 8.28 0.81
C ASN A 141 9.16 9.34 -0.06
N ASN A 142 8.57 10.52 -0.13
CA ASN A 142 9.23 11.73 -0.61
C ASN A 142 9.60 12.60 0.59
N VAL A 143 10.90 12.85 0.78
CA VAL A 143 11.42 13.77 1.80
C VAL A 143 11.94 15.00 1.05
N PRO A 144 11.18 16.11 1.01
CA PRO A 144 11.63 17.31 0.32
C PRO A 144 12.81 17.96 1.04
N ASP A 145 13.62 18.70 0.29
CA ASP A 145 14.66 19.56 0.85
C ASP A 145 14.02 20.72 1.64
N ALA A 146 14.85 21.50 2.33
CA ALA A 146 14.39 22.64 3.15
C ALA A 146 13.60 23.70 2.35
N ASP A 147 13.78 23.76 1.03
CA ASP A 147 13.05 24.65 0.11
C ASP A 147 11.76 24.02 -0.46
N GLY A 148 11.41 22.80 -0.06
CA GLY A 148 10.23 22.08 -0.51
C GLY A 148 10.41 21.29 -1.80
N MET A 149 11.56 21.40 -2.48
CA MET A 149 11.81 20.68 -3.73
C MET A 149 12.35 19.26 -3.45
N VAL A 150 11.90 18.27 -4.23
CA VAL A 150 12.39 16.90 -4.12
C VAL A 150 13.55 16.71 -5.11
N ARG A 151 14.78 16.57 -4.60
CA ARG A 151 15.98 16.33 -5.43
C ARG A 151 16.53 14.90 -5.31
N SER A 152 16.15 14.19 -4.26
CA SER A 152 16.58 12.82 -4.01
C SER A 152 15.46 12.03 -3.33
N VAL A 153 15.53 10.71 -3.49
CA VAL A 153 14.63 9.76 -2.80
C VAL A 153 15.49 8.72 -2.10
N SER A 154 15.06 8.32 -0.90
CA SER A 154 15.77 7.29 -0.14
C SER A 154 15.51 5.91 -0.78
N LEU A 155 16.57 5.13 -1.00
CA LEU A 155 16.45 3.73 -1.41
C LEU A 155 16.33 2.77 -0.22
N VAL A 156 16.89 3.16 0.94
CA VAL A 156 16.93 2.38 2.16
C VAL A 156 16.66 3.30 3.36
N MET A 157 15.94 2.78 4.34
CA MET A 157 15.72 3.40 5.64
C MET A 157 15.92 2.35 6.75
N ILE A 158 16.34 2.82 7.92
CA ILE A 158 16.60 1.95 9.08
C ILE A 158 15.35 1.92 9.97
N TRP A 159 14.81 0.72 10.20
CA TRP A 159 13.65 0.51 11.07
C TRP A 159 14.00 -0.35 12.29
N GLY A 160 13.56 0.08 13.48
CA GLY A 160 13.51 -0.78 14.66
C GLY A 160 14.87 -1.20 15.23
N LEU A 161 15.98 -0.53 14.90
CA LEU A 161 17.25 -0.76 15.59
C LEU A 161 17.09 -0.40 17.07
N LYS A 162 17.20 -1.40 17.95
CA LYS A 162 17.51 -1.17 19.36
C LYS A 162 18.96 -0.70 19.41
N ARG A 163 19.15 0.59 19.71
CA ARG A 163 20.45 1.10 20.16
C ARG A 163 20.69 0.71 21.60
#